data_AF-A0AAX6SBL6-F1
#
_entry.id   AF-A0AAX6SBL6-F1
#
_cell.length_a   1.000
_cell.length_b   1.000
_cell.length_c   1.000
_cell.angle_alpha   90.00
_cell.angle_beta   90.00
_cell.angle_gamma   90.00
#
_symmetry.space_group_name_H-M   'P 1'
#
loop_
_entity.id
_entity.type
_entity.pdbx_description
1 polymer ?
#
loop_
_entity_poly.entity_id
_entity_poly.type
_entity_poly.pdbx_seq_one_letter_code
_entity_poly.pdbx_strand_id
1 'polypeptide(L)'
;MKSDAAISAGPLKGLGGPLRSSERARTAMAASPVVHLLEEAADLLVVHLDFPAALETCERACQSLARDALGEEPAATSLEVKCSLCVVGIQALAEMDRWREVLSWVLQYYQVPEKLPPKVLELCILLYSKMQEPGAMLNVVSAWLQDPDNQGLPEYGILAELHLQRVLLPLGHLAEAEELVVGSAAFGEQQRLEMLQAVRTAKQQQKQERSGFQEVLKTNQEASPPSLPFLYQLAQLLHRIRKAMFAHLYQLRLRD
;
A
#
# COMPACT_ATOMS: atom_id res chain seq x y z
N MET A 1 -13.96 -51.50 -66.42
CA MET A 1 -13.44 -51.17 -67.76
C MET A 1 -13.03 -49.70 -67.73
N LYS A 2 -11.72 -49.38 -67.78
CA LYS A 2 -10.98 -48.93 -68.99
C LYS A 2 -11.65 -47.68 -69.60
N SER A 3 -11.04 -46.50 -69.74
CA SER A 3 -9.64 -46.21 -70.12
C SER A 3 -9.20 -44.76 -69.83
N ASP A 4 -7.92 -44.55 -70.08
CA ASP A 4 -6.97 -43.45 -69.86
C ASP A 4 -7.14 -42.10 -70.62
N ALA A 5 -6.54 -41.06 -70.00
CA ALA A 5 -5.56 -40.06 -70.48
C ALA A 5 -5.83 -39.04 -71.63
N ALA A 6 -5.48 -37.76 -71.35
CA ALA A 6 -4.65 -36.87 -72.18
C ALA A 6 -4.28 -35.57 -71.39
N ILE A 7 -3.04 -35.42 -70.90
CA ILE A 7 -1.91 -34.61 -71.44
C ILE A 7 -2.20 -33.10 -71.59
N SER A 8 -1.47 -32.27 -70.82
CA SER A 8 -0.59 -31.21 -71.40
C SER A 8 0.26 -30.53 -70.32
N ALA A 9 1.58 -30.63 -70.48
CA ALA A 9 2.57 -29.85 -69.74
C ALA A 9 3.15 -28.79 -70.69
N GLY A 10 3.23 -27.55 -70.20
CA GLY A 10 3.91 -26.42 -70.86
C GLY A 10 4.77 -25.66 -69.83
N PRO A 11 6.04 -25.33 -70.14
CA PRO A 11 6.99 -24.76 -69.18
C PRO A 11 7.03 -23.23 -69.28
N LEU A 12 7.15 -22.51 -68.16
CA LEU A 12 7.66 -21.13 -68.18
C LEU A 12 8.66 -20.84 -67.07
N LYS A 13 9.71 -20.20 -67.53
CA LYS A 13 11.00 -19.88 -66.95
C LYS A 13 10.97 -18.41 -66.53
N GLY A 14 11.62 -18.05 -65.42
CA GLY A 14 12.20 -16.71 -65.28
C GLY A 14 11.65 -15.82 -64.15
N LEU A 15 12.48 -15.71 -63.10
CA LEU A 15 13.10 -14.48 -62.61
C LEU A 15 12.21 -13.34 -62.08
N GLY A 16 12.41 -13.07 -60.78
CA GLY A 16 12.69 -11.72 -60.31
C GLY A 16 11.49 -10.80 -60.10
N GLY A 17 10.68 -11.08 -59.07
CA GLY A 17 9.76 -10.10 -58.49
C GLY A 17 10.28 -9.66 -57.11
N PRO A 18 10.29 -8.36 -56.78
CA PRO A 18 10.79 -7.87 -55.50
C PRO A 18 9.96 -8.49 -54.37
N LEU A 19 10.68 -8.98 -53.35
CA LEU A 19 10.10 -9.42 -52.08
C LEU A 19 9.21 -8.29 -51.57
N ARG A 20 7.90 -8.46 -51.74
CA ARG A 20 6.90 -7.68 -51.03
C ARG A 20 7.14 -7.97 -49.56
N SER A 21 7.95 -7.11 -48.95
CA SER A 21 7.94 -6.79 -47.54
C SER A 21 6.47 -6.74 -47.14
N SER A 22 5.99 -7.86 -46.60
CA SER A 22 4.79 -7.85 -45.80
C SER A 22 5.17 -7.05 -44.58
N GLU A 23 5.04 -5.72 -44.72
CA GLU A 23 4.68 -4.86 -43.61
C GLU A 23 3.45 -5.54 -43.01
N ARG A 24 3.71 -6.42 -42.05
CA ARG A 24 2.89 -6.50 -40.87
C ARG A 24 2.88 -5.07 -40.34
N ALA A 25 1.97 -4.27 -40.90
CA ALA A 25 1.23 -3.29 -40.16
C ALA A 25 0.60 -4.06 -39.00
N ARG A 26 1.44 -4.35 -38.00
CA ARG A 26 1.06 -4.25 -36.61
C ARG A 26 0.52 -2.85 -36.56
N THR A 27 -0.79 -2.74 -36.72
CA THR A 27 -1.57 -1.71 -36.07
C THR A 27 -1.09 -1.71 -34.63
N ALA A 28 -0.09 -0.89 -34.35
CA ALA A 28 0.12 -0.35 -33.03
C ALA A 28 -1.23 0.31 -32.75
N MET A 29 -2.09 -0.43 -32.06
CA MET A 29 -3.24 0.18 -31.40
C MET A 29 -2.62 1.34 -30.65
N ALA A 30 -2.91 2.58 -31.06
CA ALA A 30 -2.44 3.75 -30.37
C ALA A 30 -2.81 3.52 -28.90
N ALA A 31 -1.82 3.33 -28.03
CA ALA A 31 -2.11 3.01 -26.65
C ALA A 31 -2.92 4.18 -26.10
N SER A 32 -3.94 3.88 -25.29
CA SER A 32 -4.78 4.92 -24.70
C SER A 32 -3.86 5.97 -24.05
N PRO A 33 -4.12 7.28 -24.23
CA PRO A 33 -3.27 8.34 -23.69
C PRO A 33 -2.93 8.16 -22.20
N VAL A 34 -3.83 7.55 -21.43
CA VAL A 34 -3.61 7.29 -19.99
C VAL A 34 -2.62 6.16 -19.75
N VAL A 35 -2.57 5.15 -20.61
CA VAL A 35 -1.58 4.06 -20.50
C VAL A 35 -0.17 4.60 -20.71
N HIS A 36 0.01 5.52 -21.66
CA HIS A 36 1.29 6.20 -21.84
C HIS A 36 1.68 7.05 -20.62
N LEU A 37 0.74 7.75 -19.98
CA LEU A 37 1.02 8.49 -18.75
C LEU A 37 1.40 7.56 -17.59
N LEU A 38 0.83 6.35 -17.52
CA LEU A 38 1.23 5.34 -16.54
C LEU A 38 2.67 4.86 -16.78
N GLU A 39 3.03 4.57 -18.04
CA GLU A 39 4.40 4.21 -18.42
C GLU A 39 5.39 5.33 -18.04
N GLU A 40 5.06 6.58 -18.38
CA GLU A 40 5.86 7.76 -18.04
C GLU A 40 6.02 7.93 -16.52
N ALA A 41 4.93 7.80 -15.75
CA ALA A 41 4.99 7.90 -14.29
C ALA A 41 5.86 6.79 -13.66
N ALA A 42 5.80 5.58 -14.21
CA ALA A 42 6.63 4.47 -13.76
C ALA A 42 8.13 4.71 -14.09
N ASP A 43 8.44 5.23 -15.28
CA ASP A 43 9.81 5.59 -15.66
C ASP A 43 10.37 6.72 -14.77
N LEU A 44 9.56 7.74 -14.49
CA LEU A 44 9.93 8.82 -13.56
C LEU A 44 10.21 8.28 -12.15
N LEU A 45 9.38 7.38 -11.65
CA LEU A 45 9.53 6.75 -10.34
C LEU A 45 10.80 5.86 -10.27
N VAL A 46 11.00 4.98 -11.25
CA VAL A 46 11.98 3.88 -11.15
C VAL A 46 13.32 4.23 -11.77
N VAL A 47 13.32 4.89 -12.93
CA VAL A 47 14.54 5.18 -13.70
C VAL A 47 15.12 6.52 -13.29
N HIS A 48 14.28 7.55 -13.23
CA HIS A 48 14.72 8.92 -12.96
C HIS A 48 14.74 9.28 -11.48
N LEU A 49 14.03 8.51 -10.63
CA LEU A 49 13.83 8.80 -9.21
C LEU A 49 13.23 10.21 -8.98
N ASP A 50 12.46 10.69 -9.95
CA ASP A 50 11.75 11.96 -9.88
C ASP A 50 10.35 11.73 -9.31
N PHE A 51 10.30 11.56 -7.99
CA PHE A 51 9.07 11.25 -7.26
C PHE A 51 8.00 12.36 -7.37
N PRO A 52 8.35 13.67 -7.30
CA PRO A 52 7.38 14.73 -7.56
C PRO A 52 6.76 14.63 -8.96
N ALA A 53 7.58 14.49 -10.01
CA ALA A 53 7.07 14.41 -11.37
C ALA A 53 6.25 13.13 -11.61
N ALA A 54 6.65 12.00 -11.01
CA ALA A 54 5.88 10.76 -11.05
C ALA A 54 4.49 10.96 -10.44
N LEU A 55 4.41 11.58 -9.25
CA LEU A 55 3.14 11.85 -8.57
C LEU A 55 2.25 12.79 -9.39
N GLU A 56 2.78 13.91 -9.88
CA GLU A 56 2.03 14.85 -10.72
C GLU A 56 1.47 14.17 -11.99
N THR A 57 2.24 13.25 -12.57
CA THR A 57 1.83 12.48 -13.74
C THR A 57 0.72 11.49 -13.39
N CYS A 58 0.80 10.82 -12.23
CA CYS A 58 -0.29 9.99 -11.72
C CYS A 58 -1.58 10.78 -11.51
N GLU A 59 -1.51 11.96 -10.91
CA GLU A 59 -2.67 12.82 -10.66
C GLU A 59 -3.33 13.26 -11.97
N ARG A 60 -2.54 13.68 -12.95
CA ARG A 60 -3.02 14.08 -14.28
C ARG A 60 -3.73 12.92 -14.99
N ALA A 61 -3.17 11.72 -14.90
CA ALA A 61 -3.74 10.52 -15.48
C ALA A 61 -5.06 10.11 -14.80
N CYS A 62 -5.08 10.09 -13.46
CA CYS A 62 -6.30 9.81 -12.69
C CYS A 62 -7.42 10.83 -12.94
N GLN A 63 -7.08 12.12 -13.07
CA GLN A 63 -8.06 13.16 -13.44
C GLN A 63 -8.62 12.97 -14.85
N SER A 64 -7.80 12.48 -15.79
CA SER A 64 -8.27 12.17 -17.15
C SER A 64 -9.27 11.00 -17.11
N LEU A 65 -8.96 9.92 -16.39
CA LEU A 65 -9.88 8.80 -16.20
C LEU A 65 -11.20 9.21 -15.53
N ALA A 66 -11.15 10.13 -14.57
CA ALA A 66 -12.36 10.62 -13.89
C ALA A 66 -13.27 11.42 -14.84
N ARG A 67 -12.71 12.15 -15.81
CA ARG A 67 -13.50 12.86 -16.82
C ARG A 67 -14.18 11.90 -17.79
N ASP A 68 -13.46 10.85 -18.19
CA ASP A 68 -13.97 9.84 -19.13
C ASP A 68 -15.10 9.00 -18.50
N ALA A 69 -15.08 8.78 -17.18
CA ALA A 69 -16.09 8.03 -16.45
C ALA A 69 -17.45 8.75 -16.28
N LEU A 70 -17.58 10.04 -16.67
CA LEU A 70 -18.83 10.80 -16.54
C LEU A 70 -19.91 10.41 -17.56
N GLY A 71 -19.59 9.56 -18.55
CA GLY A 71 -20.49 9.18 -19.64
C GLY A 71 -20.87 7.69 -19.71
N GLU A 72 -20.03 6.78 -19.21
CA GLU A 72 -20.20 5.32 -19.32
C GLU A 72 -19.58 4.59 -18.12
N GLU A 73 -20.03 3.35 -17.85
CA GLU A 73 -19.40 2.49 -16.85
C GLU A 73 -17.91 2.28 -17.18
N PRO A 74 -17.00 2.42 -16.20
CA PRO A 74 -15.57 2.38 -16.46
C PRO A 74 -15.16 1.00 -16.98
N ALA A 75 -14.52 0.97 -18.15
CA ALA A 75 -13.97 -0.26 -18.72
C ALA A 75 -13.00 -0.94 -17.73
N ALA A 76 -12.95 -2.28 -17.73
CA ALA A 76 -12.07 -3.04 -16.85
C ALA A 76 -10.60 -2.58 -16.92
N THR A 77 -10.11 -2.27 -18.13
CA THR A 77 -8.77 -1.72 -18.35
C THR A 77 -8.56 -0.36 -17.68
N SER A 78 -9.58 0.51 -17.65
CA SER A 78 -9.51 1.81 -16.96
C SER A 78 -9.35 1.63 -15.46
N LEU A 79 -10.04 0.66 -14.86
CA LEU A 79 -9.92 0.34 -13.43
C LEU A 79 -8.53 -0.21 -13.09
N GLU A 80 -7.97 -1.07 -13.94
CA GLU A 80 -6.61 -1.62 -13.78
C GLU A 80 -5.53 -0.53 -13.91
N VAL A 81 -5.65 0.37 -14.88
CA VAL A 81 -4.74 1.51 -15.05
C VAL A 81 -4.84 2.45 -13.85
N LYS A 82 -6.05 2.77 -13.38
CA LYS A 82 -6.25 3.57 -12.16
C LYS A 82 -5.60 2.94 -10.93
N CYS A 83 -5.75 1.63 -10.76
CA CYS A 83 -5.10 0.88 -9.68
C CYS A 83 -3.57 1.01 -9.77
N SER A 84 -3.00 0.80 -10.95
CA SER A 84 -1.55 0.91 -11.19
C SER A 84 -1.02 2.32 -10.94
N LEU A 85 -1.74 3.36 -11.37
CA LEU A 85 -1.40 4.75 -11.08
C LEU A 85 -1.40 5.04 -9.58
N CYS A 86 -2.35 4.46 -8.83
CA CYS A 86 -2.37 4.61 -7.38
C CYS A 86 -1.18 3.90 -6.71
N VAL A 87 -0.76 2.74 -7.21
CA VAL A 87 0.45 2.06 -6.72
C VAL A 87 1.69 2.95 -6.88
N VAL A 88 1.90 3.51 -8.08
CA VAL A 88 3.02 4.42 -8.37
C VAL A 88 2.96 5.68 -7.50
N GLY A 89 1.77 6.29 -7.38
CA GLY A 89 1.59 7.50 -6.55
C GLY A 89 1.81 7.25 -5.05
N ILE A 90 1.39 6.10 -4.52
CA ILE A 90 1.68 5.69 -3.13
C ILE A 90 3.18 5.57 -2.91
N GLN A 91 3.88 4.92 -3.84
CA GLN A 91 5.33 4.77 -3.77
C GLN A 91 6.02 6.13 -3.81
N ALA A 92 5.66 7.01 -4.75
CA ALA A 92 6.21 8.36 -4.82
C ALA A 92 5.99 9.17 -3.53
N LEU A 93 4.78 9.12 -2.96
CA LEU A 93 4.49 9.76 -1.67
C LEU A 93 5.33 9.19 -0.52
N ALA A 94 5.52 7.87 -0.49
CA ALA A 94 6.36 7.23 0.52
C ALA A 94 7.84 7.65 0.40
N GLU A 95 8.39 7.70 -0.81
CA GLU A 95 9.78 8.12 -1.07
C GLU A 95 10.02 9.61 -0.73
N MET A 96 8.99 10.45 -0.80
CA MET A 96 9.05 11.86 -0.40
C MET A 96 8.81 12.10 1.11
N ASP A 97 8.71 11.05 1.93
CA ASP A 97 8.30 11.13 3.35
C ASP A 97 6.91 11.76 3.58
N ARG A 98 6.07 11.76 2.54
CA ARG A 98 4.69 12.26 2.52
C ARG A 98 3.66 11.16 2.75
N TRP A 99 4.07 10.08 3.42
CA TRP A 99 3.26 8.87 3.64
C TRP A 99 1.93 9.15 4.37
N ARG A 100 1.87 10.18 5.23
CA ARG A 100 0.65 10.60 5.94
C ARG A 100 -0.46 11.06 4.98
N GLU A 101 -0.11 11.51 3.78
CA GLU A 101 -1.06 11.99 2.77
C GLU A 101 -1.68 10.85 1.95
N VAL A 102 -1.08 9.66 1.97
CA VAL A 102 -1.45 8.52 1.10
C VAL A 102 -2.93 8.18 1.19
N LEU A 103 -3.50 8.09 2.40
CA LEU A 103 -4.90 7.70 2.56
C LEU A 103 -5.86 8.73 1.97
N SER A 104 -5.68 10.00 2.32
CA SER A 104 -6.48 11.08 1.73
C SER A 104 -6.30 11.16 0.22
N TRP A 105 -5.08 10.95 -0.27
CA TRP A 105 -4.75 11.02 -1.68
C TRP A 105 -5.37 9.88 -2.49
N VAL A 106 -5.40 8.65 -1.97
CA VAL A 106 -6.07 7.54 -2.66
C VAL A 106 -7.59 7.68 -2.59
N LEU A 107 -8.12 8.06 -1.42
CA LEU A 107 -9.57 8.17 -1.21
C LEU A 107 -10.21 9.29 -2.03
N GLN A 108 -9.46 10.32 -2.45
CA GLN A 108 -9.99 11.32 -3.38
C GLN A 108 -10.45 10.70 -4.71
N TYR A 109 -9.89 9.55 -5.11
CA TYR A 109 -10.22 8.88 -6.36
C TYR A 109 -11.26 7.76 -6.20
N TYR A 110 -11.27 7.05 -5.08
CA TYR A 110 -12.20 5.95 -4.82
C TYR A 110 -13.38 6.33 -3.94
N GLN A 111 -13.35 7.53 -3.34
CA GLN A 111 -14.35 8.15 -2.47
C GLN A 111 -14.51 7.46 -1.13
N VAL A 112 -14.70 6.14 -1.12
CA VAL A 112 -14.98 5.35 0.08
C VAL A 112 -14.00 4.16 0.20
N PRO A 113 -13.62 3.75 1.42
CA PRO A 113 -12.68 2.65 1.66
C PRO A 113 -13.07 1.34 0.98
N GLU A 114 -14.35 1.02 0.93
CA GLU A 114 -14.92 -0.23 0.43
C GLU A 114 -14.65 -0.44 -1.06
N LYS A 115 -14.44 0.65 -1.81
CA LYS A 115 -14.14 0.63 -3.25
C LYS A 115 -12.64 0.65 -3.55
N LEU A 116 -11.77 0.59 -2.54
CA LEU A 116 -10.34 0.46 -2.75
C LEU A 116 -10.00 -0.89 -3.39
N PRO A 117 -9.16 -0.91 -4.44
CA PRO A 117 -8.64 -2.15 -4.99
C PRO A 117 -7.82 -2.91 -3.93
N PRO A 118 -7.87 -4.26 -3.90
CA PRO A 118 -7.14 -5.05 -2.91
C PRO A 118 -5.65 -4.71 -2.81
N LYS A 119 -4.98 -4.53 -3.96
CA LYS A 119 -3.55 -4.19 -4.02
C LYS A 119 -3.24 -2.82 -3.40
N VAL A 120 -4.12 -1.85 -3.61
CA VAL A 120 -3.96 -0.50 -3.05
C VAL A 120 -4.15 -0.54 -1.52
N LEU A 121 -5.16 -1.26 -1.04
CA LEU A 121 -5.40 -1.44 0.39
C LEU A 121 -4.22 -2.16 1.07
N GLU A 122 -3.72 -3.24 0.47
CA GLU A 122 -2.55 -3.99 0.94
C GLU A 122 -1.33 -3.08 1.14
N LEU A 123 -1.00 -2.25 0.14
CA LEU A 123 0.12 -1.31 0.21
C LEU A 123 -0.07 -0.26 1.31
N CYS A 124 -1.28 0.28 1.47
CA CYS A 124 -1.59 1.21 2.54
C CYS A 124 -1.38 0.55 3.91
N ILE A 125 -1.87 -0.67 4.13
CA ILE A 125 -1.68 -1.39 5.40
C ILE A 125 -0.19 -1.59 5.69
N LEU A 126 0.58 -2.05 4.70
CA LEU A 126 2.02 -2.28 4.85
C LEU A 126 2.79 -1.00 5.16
N LEU A 127 2.47 0.11 4.47
CA LEU A 127 3.10 1.41 4.69
C LEU A 127 2.83 1.92 6.11
N TYR A 128 1.57 1.98 6.54
CA TYR A 128 1.22 2.51 7.86
C TYR A 128 1.73 1.61 9.00
N SER A 129 1.78 0.29 8.78
CA SER A 129 2.43 -0.63 9.71
C SER A 129 3.94 -0.37 9.81
N LYS A 130 4.62 -0.17 8.67
CA LYS A 130 6.06 0.17 8.64
C LYS A 130 6.36 1.49 9.35
N MET A 131 5.46 2.47 9.24
CA MET A 131 5.57 3.76 9.90
C MET A 131 5.08 3.77 11.36
N GLN A 132 4.78 2.59 11.93
CA GLN A 132 4.32 2.41 13.31
C GLN A 132 3.04 3.18 13.65
N GLU A 133 2.21 3.44 12.65
CA GLU A 133 0.94 4.16 12.79
C GLU A 133 -0.23 3.31 12.23
N PRO A 134 -0.36 2.03 12.62
CA PRO A 134 -1.39 1.14 12.07
C PRO A 134 -2.82 1.59 12.43
N GLY A 135 -2.99 2.43 13.46
CA GLY A 135 -4.28 2.97 13.88
C GLY A 135 -5.02 3.73 12.78
N ALA A 136 -4.29 4.40 11.87
CA ALA A 136 -4.89 5.10 10.74
C ALA A 136 -5.61 4.15 9.76
N MET A 137 -5.23 2.87 9.74
CA MET A 137 -5.81 1.86 8.86
C MET A 137 -7.00 1.11 9.48
N LEU A 138 -7.25 1.24 10.79
CA LEU A 138 -8.27 0.46 11.49
C LEU A 138 -9.64 0.55 10.80
N ASN A 139 -10.20 1.76 10.72
CA ASN A 139 -11.52 1.96 10.14
C ASN A 139 -11.55 1.67 8.63
N VAL A 140 -10.48 1.97 7.90
CA VAL A 140 -10.38 1.77 6.45
C VAL A 140 -10.48 0.29 6.12
N VAL A 141 -9.70 -0.55 6.79
CA VAL A 141 -9.65 -1.98 6.51
C VAL A 141 -10.90 -2.69 7.07
N SER A 142 -11.40 -2.27 8.24
CA SER A 142 -12.65 -2.82 8.78
C SER A 142 -13.84 -2.56 7.87
N ALA A 143 -13.98 -1.34 7.33
CA ALA A 143 -15.02 -1.02 6.36
C ALA A 143 -14.91 -1.90 5.11
N TRP A 144 -13.71 -2.05 4.56
CA TRP A 144 -13.47 -2.89 3.38
C TRP A 144 -13.83 -4.37 3.62
N LEU A 145 -13.47 -4.94 4.78
CA LEU A 145 -13.75 -6.34 5.13
C LEU A 145 -15.25 -6.59 5.42
N GLN A 146 -15.97 -5.58 5.90
CA GLN A 146 -17.41 -5.69 6.20
C GLN A 146 -18.29 -5.56 4.95
N ASP A 147 -17.76 -5.01 3.86
CA ASP A 147 -18.51 -4.86 2.60
C ASP A 147 -18.78 -6.24 1.94
N PRO A 148 -20.05 -6.59 1.66
CA PRO A 148 -20.41 -7.87 1.04
C PRO A 148 -19.80 -8.10 -0.34
N ASP A 149 -19.55 -7.04 -1.12
CA ASP A 149 -18.97 -7.14 -2.47
C ASP A 149 -17.53 -7.68 -2.39
N ASN A 150 -16.84 -7.43 -1.28
CA ASN A 150 -15.43 -7.79 -1.09
C ASN A 150 -15.24 -9.22 -0.53
N GLN A 151 -16.24 -9.80 0.13
CA GLN A 151 -16.12 -11.11 0.78
C GLN A 151 -15.90 -12.27 -0.20
N GLY A 152 -16.30 -12.10 -1.46
CA GLY A 152 -16.09 -13.08 -2.53
C GLY A 152 -14.74 -12.96 -3.23
N LEU A 153 -13.93 -11.94 -2.93
CA LEU A 153 -12.67 -11.70 -3.62
C LEU A 153 -11.58 -12.69 -3.20
N PRO A 154 -10.72 -13.16 -4.12
CA PRO A 154 -9.64 -14.07 -3.79
C PRO A 154 -8.61 -13.44 -2.83
N GLU A 155 -8.46 -12.12 -2.83
CA GLU A 155 -7.55 -11.38 -1.94
C GLU A 155 -8.11 -11.17 -0.53
N TYR A 156 -9.41 -11.43 -0.29
CA TYR A 156 -10.05 -11.16 0.99
C TYR A 156 -9.33 -11.83 2.16
N GLY A 157 -8.98 -13.12 2.01
CA GLY A 157 -8.28 -13.87 3.06
C GLY A 157 -6.92 -13.26 3.43
N ILE A 158 -6.16 -12.82 2.42
CA ILE A 158 -4.85 -12.20 2.61
C ILE A 158 -5.01 -10.85 3.32
N LEU A 159 -5.99 -10.04 2.92
CA LEU A 159 -6.24 -8.74 3.55
C LEU A 159 -6.77 -8.87 4.98
N ALA A 160 -7.60 -9.88 5.26
CA ALA A 160 -8.07 -10.18 6.61
C ALA A 160 -6.92 -10.64 7.52
N GLU A 161 -6.02 -11.48 7.02
CA GLU A 161 -4.79 -11.84 7.73
C GLU A 161 -3.90 -10.63 7.99
N LEU A 162 -3.71 -9.78 6.98
CA LEU A 162 -2.90 -8.57 7.11
C LEU A 162 -3.51 -7.61 8.13
N HIS A 163 -4.83 -7.44 8.14
CA HIS A 163 -5.56 -6.65 9.13
C HIS A 163 -5.31 -7.17 10.55
N LEU A 164 -5.43 -8.48 10.75
CA LEU A 164 -5.16 -9.12 12.02
C LEU A 164 -3.74 -8.83 12.50
N GLN A 165 -2.74 -9.13 11.67
CA GLN A 165 -1.33 -9.10 12.06
C GLN A 165 -0.75 -7.69 12.16
N ARG A 166 -1.17 -6.78 11.29
CA ARG A 166 -0.56 -5.45 11.14
C ARG A 166 -1.37 -4.33 11.75
N VAL A 167 -2.64 -4.57 12.07
CA VAL A 167 -3.54 -3.55 12.62
C VAL A 167 -4.09 -3.98 13.98
N LEU A 168 -4.87 -5.06 14.04
CA LEU A 168 -5.59 -5.42 15.28
C LEU A 168 -4.65 -5.84 16.41
N LEU A 169 -3.71 -6.75 16.14
CA LEU A 169 -2.79 -7.25 17.16
C LEU A 169 -1.86 -6.15 17.72
N PRO A 170 -1.18 -5.32 16.89
CA PRO A 170 -0.33 -4.23 17.40
C PRO A 170 -1.08 -3.17 18.21
N LEU A 171 -2.35 -2.92 17.89
CA LEU A 171 -3.20 -1.98 18.62
C LEU A 171 -3.86 -2.57 19.87
N GLY A 172 -3.80 -3.90 20.05
CA GLY A 172 -4.44 -4.60 21.17
C GLY A 172 -5.95 -4.75 21.03
N HIS A 173 -6.51 -4.67 19.82
CA HIS A 173 -7.93 -4.95 19.51
C HIS A 173 -8.19 -6.46 19.47
N LEU A 174 -8.07 -7.08 20.65
CA LEU A 174 -8.01 -8.54 20.80
C LEU A 174 -9.38 -9.22 20.67
N ALA A 175 -10.47 -8.49 20.91
CA ALA A 175 -11.83 -9.01 20.75
C ALA A 175 -12.20 -9.08 19.27
N GLU A 176 -11.98 -7.97 18.56
CA GLU A 176 -12.17 -7.83 17.12
C GLU A 176 -11.28 -8.81 16.34
N ALA A 177 -10.04 -9.02 16.82
CA ALA A 177 -9.11 -10.01 16.26
C ALA A 177 -9.65 -11.46 16.36
N GLU A 178 -10.24 -11.82 17.49
CA GLU A 178 -10.81 -13.16 17.67
C GLU A 178 -12.08 -13.36 16.85
N GLU A 179 -12.96 -12.35 16.81
CA GLU A 179 -14.17 -12.35 15.99
C GLU A 179 -13.83 -12.53 14.51
N LEU A 180 -12.84 -11.79 13.99
CA LEU A 180 -12.42 -11.89 12.60
C LEU A 180 -11.97 -13.31 12.23
N VAL A 181 -11.18 -13.96 13.09
CA VAL A 181 -10.64 -15.31 12.81
C VAL A 181 -11.74 -16.37 12.87
N VAL A 182 -12.68 -16.25 13.80
CA VAL A 182 -13.80 -17.20 13.96
C VAL A 182 -14.86 -17.00 12.88
N GLY A 183 -15.20 -15.76 12.55
CA GLY A 183 -16.28 -15.42 11.62
C GLY A 183 -15.89 -15.48 10.15
N SER A 184 -14.61 -15.36 9.81
CA SER A 184 -14.16 -15.35 8.41
C SER A 184 -14.13 -16.77 7.83
N ALA A 185 -14.89 -16.98 6.75
CA ALA A 185 -14.86 -18.22 5.96
C ALA A 185 -13.56 -18.37 5.14
N ALA A 186 -12.82 -17.27 4.92
CA ALA A 186 -11.67 -17.23 4.03
C ALA A 186 -10.42 -17.96 4.56
N PHE A 187 -10.37 -18.25 5.86
CA PHE A 187 -9.23 -18.93 6.47
C PHE A 187 -9.36 -20.45 6.40
N GLY A 188 -8.24 -21.14 6.17
CA GLY A 188 -8.16 -22.60 6.36
C GLY A 188 -8.18 -22.99 7.84
N GLU A 189 -8.46 -24.24 8.17
CA GLU A 189 -8.47 -24.73 9.57
C GLU A 189 -7.13 -24.49 10.27
N GLN A 190 -6.03 -24.88 9.60
CA GLN A 190 -4.67 -24.69 10.11
C GLN A 190 -4.34 -23.21 10.34
N GLN A 191 -4.67 -22.36 9.37
CA GLN A 191 -4.44 -20.91 9.46
C GLN A 191 -5.24 -20.28 10.60
N ARG A 192 -6.50 -20.69 10.81
CA ARG A 192 -7.32 -20.24 11.96
C ARG A 192 -6.66 -20.62 13.29
N LEU A 193 -6.13 -21.83 13.41
CA LEU A 193 -5.45 -22.27 14.64
C LEU A 193 -4.23 -21.41 14.95
N GLU A 194 -3.39 -21.14 13.95
CA GLU A 194 -2.19 -20.29 14.08
C GLU A 194 -2.55 -18.86 14.48
N MET A 195 -3.57 -18.29 13.83
CA MET A 195 -4.08 -16.95 14.14
C MET A 195 -4.67 -16.85 15.54
N LEU A 196 -5.47 -17.83 15.98
CA LEU A 196 -6.00 -17.88 17.34
C LEU A 196 -4.89 -18.04 18.39
N GLN A 197 -3.83 -18.78 18.08
CA GLN A 197 -2.66 -18.87 18.95
C GLN A 197 -1.94 -17.51 19.06
N ALA A 198 -1.77 -16.79 17.96
CA ALA A 198 -1.21 -15.44 17.97
C ALA A 198 -2.06 -14.48 18.83
N VAL A 199 -3.39 -14.50 18.68
CA VAL A 199 -4.32 -13.72 19.51
C VAL A 199 -4.15 -14.05 20.99
N ARG A 200 -4.14 -15.34 21.37
CA ARG A 200 -3.95 -15.75 22.78
C ARG A 200 -2.62 -15.26 23.34
N THR A 201 -1.56 -15.33 22.55
CA THR A 201 -0.22 -14.88 22.94
C THR A 201 -0.22 -13.37 23.20
N ALA A 202 -0.83 -12.58 22.31
CA ALA A 202 -0.99 -11.14 22.51
C ALA A 202 -1.84 -10.80 23.76
N LYS A 203 -2.93 -11.55 24.01
CA LYS A 203 -3.74 -11.40 25.25
C LYS A 203 -2.89 -11.62 26.52
N GLN A 204 -2.01 -12.62 26.51
CA GLN A 204 -1.15 -12.93 27.65
C GLN A 204 -0.09 -11.84 27.88
N GLN A 205 0.55 -11.35 26.81
CA GLN A 205 1.52 -10.25 26.88
C GLN A 205 0.91 -8.99 27.48
N GLN A 206 -0.28 -8.58 27.01
CA GLN A 206 -0.97 -7.40 27.54
C GLN A 206 -1.34 -7.55 29.03
N LYS A 207 -1.74 -8.77 29.45
CA LYS A 207 -2.03 -9.05 30.87
C LYS A 207 -0.77 -8.95 31.73
N GLN A 208 0.38 -9.41 31.21
CA GLN A 208 1.66 -9.35 31.91
C GLN A 208 2.19 -7.91 32.02
N GLU A 209 2.10 -7.11 30.97
CA GLU A 209 2.44 -5.68 30.99
C GLU A 209 1.60 -4.91 32.00
N ARG A 210 0.28 -5.14 32.04
CA ARG A 210 -0.61 -4.54 33.03
C ARG A 210 -0.27 -4.95 34.46
N SER A 211 0.08 -6.21 34.68
CA SER A 211 0.51 -6.71 35.99
C SER A 211 1.84 -6.10 36.42
N GLY A 212 2.82 -6.01 35.51
CA GLY A 212 4.13 -5.41 35.76
C GLY A 212 4.03 -3.91 36.09
N PHE A 213 3.17 -3.17 35.37
CA PHE A 213 2.92 -1.77 35.68
C PHE A 213 2.24 -1.59 37.04
N GLN A 214 1.35 -2.51 37.42
CA GLN A 214 0.69 -2.51 38.73
C GLN A 214 1.64 -2.87 39.88
N GLU A 215 2.62 -3.76 39.66
CA GLU A 215 3.70 -4.02 40.62
C GLU A 215 4.64 -2.82 40.76
N VAL A 216 5.04 -2.18 39.66
CA VAL A 216 5.88 -0.96 39.68
C VAL A 216 5.17 0.20 40.38
N LEU A 217 3.85 0.35 40.21
CA LEU A 217 3.10 1.40 40.92
C LEU A 217 3.01 1.13 42.43
N LYS A 218 2.90 -0.14 42.83
CA LYS A 218 2.87 -0.56 44.23
C LYS A 218 4.23 -0.36 44.91
N THR A 219 5.34 -0.68 44.25
CA THR A 219 6.69 -0.45 44.80
C THR A 219 7.05 1.03 44.89
N ASN A 220 6.57 1.88 43.97
CA ASN A 220 6.76 3.33 44.04
C ASN A 220 5.89 4.03 45.10
N GLN A 221 4.82 3.39 45.59
CA GLN A 221 4.04 3.90 46.73
C GLN A 221 4.67 3.58 48.10
N GLU A 222 5.58 2.60 48.17
CA GLU A 222 6.37 2.29 49.37
C GLU A 222 7.71 3.04 49.44
N ALA A 223 8.12 3.71 48.37
CA ALA A 223 9.26 4.62 48.38
C ALA A 223 8.81 6.02 48.82
N SER A 224 9.41 6.53 49.90
CA SER A 224 9.24 7.93 50.32
C SER A 224 9.51 8.88 49.13
N PRO A 225 8.76 9.98 48.98
CA PRO A 225 8.88 10.85 47.81
C PRO A 225 10.33 11.32 47.62
N PRO A 226 10.81 11.46 46.37
CA PRO A 226 12.18 11.86 46.09
C PRO A 226 12.46 13.18 46.80
N SER A 227 13.49 13.18 47.65
CA SER A 227 13.83 14.35 48.46
C SER A 227 14.13 15.54 47.54
N LEU A 228 13.65 16.72 47.92
CA LEU A 228 13.88 18.02 47.25
C LEU A 228 15.29 18.22 46.66
N PRO A 229 16.42 17.79 47.28
CA PRO A 229 17.74 17.88 46.67
C PRO A 229 17.91 17.08 45.37
N PHE A 230 17.23 15.95 45.19
CA PHE A 230 17.30 15.16 43.95
C PHE A 230 16.63 15.89 42.78
N LEU A 231 15.45 16.47 43.02
CA LEU A 231 14.75 17.28 42.01
C LEU A 231 15.57 18.52 41.62
N TYR A 232 16.25 19.13 42.58
CA TYR A 232 17.15 20.26 42.33
C TYR A 232 18.38 19.86 41.50
N GLN A 233 19.00 18.71 41.77
CA GLN A 233 20.11 18.18 40.96
C GLN A 233 19.67 17.86 39.52
N LEU A 234 18.48 17.29 39.34
CA LEU A 234 17.93 16.99 38.02
C LEU A 234 17.64 18.27 37.22
N ALA A 235 17.07 19.28 37.87
CA ALA A 235 16.85 20.59 37.27
C ALA A 235 18.15 21.29 36.87
N GLN A 236 19.20 21.19 37.70
CA GLN A 236 20.53 21.72 37.35
C GLN A 236 21.15 21.00 36.15
N LEU A 237 20.97 19.68 36.04
CA LEU A 237 21.47 18.91 34.89
C LEU A 237 20.76 19.32 33.60
N LEU A 238 19.43 19.44 33.64
CA LEU A 238 18.62 19.91 32.51
C LEU A 238 19.00 21.34 32.10
N HIS A 239 19.27 22.22 33.06
CA HIS A 239 19.73 23.58 32.79
C HIS A 239 21.11 23.60 32.10
N ARG A 240 22.04 22.72 32.50
CA ARG A 240 23.36 22.59 31.86
C ARG A 240 23.27 22.08 30.43
N ILE A 241 22.44 21.07 30.18
CA ILE A 241 22.21 20.52 28.83
C ILE A 241 21.62 21.60 27.92
N ARG A 242 20.62 22.34 28.41
CA ARG A 242 20.01 23.44 27.66
C ARG A 242 21.00 24.56 27.35
N LYS A 243 21.89 24.92 28.29
CA LYS A 243 22.94 25.92 28.07
C LYS A 243 23.97 25.47 27.03
N ALA A 244 24.33 24.18 27.04
CA ALA A 244 25.25 23.60 26.05
C ALA A 244 24.63 23.58 24.64
N MET A 245 23.35 23.20 24.51
CA MET A 245 22.64 23.25 23.23
C MET A 245 22.49 24.67 22.69
N PHE A 246 22.17 25.64 23.55
CA PHE A 246 22.08 27.05 23.13
C PHE A 246 23.44 27.61 22.69
N ALA A 247 24.54 27.28 23.38
CA ALA A 247 25.89 27.69 22.96
C ALA A 247 26.28 27.08 21.60
N HIS A 248 25.88 25.82 21.34
CA HIS A 248 26.14 25.15 20.06
C HIS A 248 25.35 25.78 18.91
N LEU A 249 24.08 26.15 19.15
CA LEU A 249 23.23 26.84 18.17
C LEU A 249 23.68 28.27 17.86
N TYR A 250 24.28 28.99 18.81
CA TYR A 250 24.86 30.32 18.56
C TYR A 250 26.19 30.27 17.81
N GLN A 251 27.00 29.21 17.97
CA GLN A 251 28.23 29.03 17.19
C GLN A 251 27.96 28.65 15.72
N LEU A 252 26.84 27.97 15.45
CA LEU A 252 26.40 27.63 14.08
C LEU A 252 25.81 28.83 13.32
N ARG A 253 25.44 29.93 13.99
CA ARG A 253 24.81 31.12 13.37
C ARG A 253 25.76 32.31 13.14
N LEU A 254 27.04 32.17 13.48
CA LEU A 254 28.09 33.20 13.27
C LEU A 254 29.14 32.74 12.24
N ARG A 255 28.86 31.68 11.48
CA ARG A 255 29.72 31.15 10.42
C ARG A 255 29.03 31.13 9.05
N ASP A 256 28.10 32.07 8.86
CA ASP A 256 27.64 32.55 7.55
C ASP A 256 28.07 34.01 7.39
#